data_AF-A0A292RFM3-F1
#
_entry.id   AF-A0A292RFM3-F1
#
_cell.length_a   1.000
_cell.length_b   1.000
_cell.length_c   1.000
_cell.angle_alpha   90.00
_cell.angle_beta   90.00
_cell.angle_gamma   90.00
#
_symmetry.space_group_name_H-M   'P 1'
#
loop_
_entity.id
_entity.type
_entity.pdbx_description
1 polymer ?
#
loop_
_entity_poly.entity_id
_entity_poly.type
_entity_poly.pdbx_seq_one_letter_code
_entity_poly.pdbx_strand_id
1 'polypeptide(L)'
;MTKELIYIRDKEGYVKGITLDEMKPEYTQITREEWEEESGEKYYKVTYGRGGARKGAGRKPKTGVVLKFQIRVSEKEKEFLNYARAHNLDYDSLMQG
;
A
#
# COMPACT_ATOMS: atom_id res chain seq x y z
N MET A 1 -15.91 12.08 12.72
CA MET A 1 -15.55 11.97 14.15
C MET A 1 -14.20 11.31 14.22
N THR A 2 -13.17 12.01 14.70
CA THR A 2 -11.87 11.40 15.00
C THR A 2 -12.07 10.43 16.15
N LYS A 3 -11.91 9.12 15.91
CA LYS A 3 -12.01 8.12 16.96
C LYS A 3 -10.86 8.35 17.95
N GLU A 4 -11.17 8.46 19.23
CA GLU A 4 -10.16 8.55 20.29
C GLU A 4 -9.36 7.25 20.35
N LEU A 5 -8.03 7.38 20.38
CA LEU A 5 -7.11 6.27 20.44
C LEU A 5 -6.76 5.96 21.89
N ILE A 6 -6.84 4.68 22.26
CA ILE A 6 -6.41 4.15 23.55
C ILE A 6 -5.12 3.37 23.32
N TYR A 7 -4.14 3.57 24.19
CA TYR A 7 -2.86 2.88 24.12
C TYR A 7 -2.89 1.61 24.97
N ILE A 8 -2.46 0.50 24.39
CA ILE A 8 -2.48 -0.81 25.03
C ILE A 8 -1.15 -1.54 24.86
N ARG A 9 -0.89 -2.48 25.77
CA ARG A 9 0.11 -3.53 25.65
C ARG A 9 -0.58 -4.88 25.50
N ASP A 10 -0.18 -5.66 24.50
CA ASP A 10 -0.67 -7.02 24.30
C ASP A 10 0.10 -8.06 25.13
N LYS A 11 -0.40 -9.30 25.15
CA LYS A 11 0.22 -10.43 25.86
C LYS A 11 1.64 -10.76 25.39
N GLU A 12 1.98 -10.39 24.16
CA GLU A 12 3.30 -10.60 23.56
C GLU A 12 4.26 -9.45 23.86
N GLY A 13 3.79 -8.39 24.55
CA GLY A 13 4.57 -7.23 24.95
C GLY A 13 4.61 -6.11 23.91
N TYR A 14 3.86 -6.22 22.81
CA TYR A 14 3.79 -5.15 21.81
C TYR A 14 2.81 -4.07 22.22
N VAL A 15 3.15 -2.83 21.85
CA VAL A 15 2.40 -1.65 22.24
C VAL A 15 1.74 -1.00 21.03
N LYS A 16 0.43 -0.79 21.10
CA LYS A 16 -0.39 -0.34 19.95
C LYS A 16 -1.41 0.71 20.40
N GLY A 17 -1.69 1.67 19.51
CA GLY A 17 -2.86 2.56 19.64
C GLY A 17 -4.05 1.93 18.92
N ILE A 18 -5.11 1.63 19.66
CA ILE A 18 -6.33 1.00 19.14
C ILE A 18 -7.55 1.87 19.40
N THR A 19 -8.64 1.58 18.70
CA THR A 19 -9.94 2.19 19.02
C THR A 19 -10.69 1.38 20.07
N LEU A 20 -11.66 2.00 20.75
CA LEU A 20 -12.46 1.32 21.79
C LEU A 20 -13.13 0.03 21.27
N ASP A 21 -13.54 0.02 20.00
CA ASP A 21 -14.17 -1.11 19.32
C ASP A 21 -13.25 -2.33 19.17
N GLU A 22 -11.93 -2.13 19.20
CA GLU A 22 -10.90 -3.16 18.98
C GLU A 22 -10.32 -3.69 20.30
N MET A 23 -10.83 -3.21 21.44
CA MET A 23 -10.33 -3.58 22.76
C MET A 23 -10.70 -5.02 23.08
N LYS A 24 -9.67 -5.82 23.41
CA LYS A 24 -9.83 -7.18 23.93
C LYS A 24 -9.54 -7.19 25.43
N PRO A 25 -10.17 -8.09 26.20
CA PRO A 25 -9.95 -8.21 27.64
C PRO A 25 -8.52 -8.63 28.00
N GLU A 26 -7.76 -9.11 27.02
CA GLU A 26 -6.38 -9.55 27.18
C GLU A 26 -5.36 -8.41 27.12
N TYR A 27 -5.80 -7.20 26.77
CA TYR A 27 -4.95 -6.04 26.59
C TYR A 27 -4.88 -5.21 27.86
N THR A 28 -3.66 -4.85 28.25
CA THR A 28 -3.44 -3.94 29.37
C THR A 28 -3.42 -2.53 28.84
N GLN A 29 -4.30 -1.66 29.35
CA GLN A 29 -4.25 -0.25 29.01
C GLN A 29 -3.01 0.39 29.65
N ILE A 30 -2.29 1.17 28.85
CA ILE A 30 -1.09 1.88 29.28
C ILE A 30 -1.25 3.38 29.02
N THR A 31 -0.35 4.17 29.60
CA THR A 31 -0.31 5.60 29.35
C THR A 31 0.31 5.91 27.99
N ARG A 32 0.05 7.12 27.49
CA ARG A 32 0.67 7.60 26.24
C ARG A 32 2.19 7.69 26.36
N GLU A 33 2.70 8.07 27.52
CA GLU A 33 4.14 8.23 27.76
C GLU A 33 4.87 6.89 27.63
N GLU A 34 4.33 5.84 28.26
CA GLU A 34 4.84 4.46 28.13
C GLU A 34 4.79 3.96 26.68
N TRP A 35 3.74 4.31 25.94
CA TRP A 35 3.63 3.98 24.52
C TRP A 35 4.70 4.68 23.67
N GLU A 36 4.95 5.97 23.91
CA GLU A 36 5.94 6.74 23.13
C GLU A 36 7.38 6.26 23.35
N GLU A 37 7.69 5.70 24.53
CA GLU A 37 8.98 5.11 24.85
C GLU A 37 9.15 3.72 24.21
N GLU A 38 8.18 2.82 24.39
CA GLU A 38 8.28 1.43 23.91
C GLU A 38 8.00 1.27 22.41
N SER A 39 7.17 2.12 21.80
CA SER A 39 6.87 2.04 20.35
C SER A 39 8.09 2.35 19.46
N GLY A 40 9.13 2.95 20.05
CA GLY A 40 10.28 3.45 19.30
C GLY A 40 9.95 4.68 18.44
N GLU A 41 8.75 5.26 18.54
CA GLU A 41 8.36 6.40 17.69
C GLU A 41 9.22 7.64 17.96
N LYS A 42 9.65 7.85 19.20
CA LYS A 42 10.63 8.88 19.57
C LYS A 42 11.98 8.65 18.88
N TYR A 43 12.47 7.41 18.90
CA TYR A 43 13.70 7.03 18.20
C TYR A 43 13.57 7.22 16.69
N TYR A 44 12.45 6.81 16.09
CA TYR A 44 12.24 6.96 14.65
C TYR A 44 12.14 8.42 14.22
N LYS A 45 11.46 9.28 14.99
CA LYS A 45 11.38 10.72 14.73
C LYS A 45 12.74 11.42 14.80
N VAL A 46 13.59 11.02 15.75
CA VAL A 46 14.93 11.59 15.90
C VAL A 46 15.89 11.07 14.83
N THR A 47 15.92 9.75 14.63
CA THR A 47 16.89 9.08 13.73
C THR A 47 16.52 9.25 12.25
N TYR A 48 15.24 9.25 11.90
CA TYR A 48 14.75 9.30 10.52
C TYR A 48 13.94 10.57 10.21
N GLY A 49 14.01 11.60 11.06
CA GLY A 49 13.26 12.86 10.92
C GLY A 49 13.55 13.66 9.65
N ARG A 50 14.60 13.32 8.90
CA ARG A 50 14.93 13.90 7.58
C ARG A 50 14.52 13.03 6.38
N GLY A 51 13.80 11.94 6.61
CA GLY A 51 13.28 11.02 5.60
C GLY A 51 11.76 10.95 5.65
N GLY A 52 11.08 12.06 5.33
CA GLY A 52 9.63 12.05 5.22
C GLY A 52 9.16 11.07 4.15
N ALA A 53 8.22 10.20 4.49
CA ALA A 53 7.50 9.40 3.51
C ALA A 53 6.75 10.34 2.56
N ARG A 54 7.18 10.43 1.30
CA ARG A 54 6.52 11.26 0.28
C ARG A 54 5.01 10.97 0.22
N LYS A 55 4.18 11.96 -0.13
CA LYS A 55 2.74 11.74 -0.38
C LYS A 55 2.58 10.58 -1.39
N GLY A 56 2.01 9.45 -0.96
CA GLY A 56 1.96 8.21 -1.76
C GLY A 56 3.11 7.21 -1.56
N ALA A 57 3.86 7.30 -0.46
CA ALA A 57 4.84 6.30 -0.02
C ALA A 57 4.21 5.05 0.64
N GLY A 58 2.88 5.02 0.76
CA GLY A 58 2.13 3.80 1.01
C GLY A 58 1.93 3.02 -0.30
N ARG A 59 1.94 1.69 -0.20
CA ARG A 59 1.67 0.69 -1.25
C ARG A 59 0.98 1.24 -2.51
N LYS A 60 1.52 0.87 -3.70
CA LYS A 60 1.01 1.21 -5.04
C LYS A 60 -0.50 1.48 -5.01
N PRO A 61 -0.98 2.66 -5.46
CA PRO A 61 -2.40 2.91 -5.52
C PRO A 61 -3.03 1.78 -6.32
N LYS A 62 -4.07 1.15 -5.78
CA LYS A 62 -4.98 0.28 -6.55
C LYS A 62 -5.81 1.18 -7.47
N THR A 63 -5.16 1.97 -8.33
CA THR A 63 -5.81 2.47 -9.54
C THR A 63 -6.29 1.22 -10.24
N GLY A 64 -7.60 1.05 -10.47
CA GLY A 64 -8.19 -0.12 -11.13
C GLY A 64 -7.62 -0.45 -12.52
N VAL A 65 -6.63 0.33 -12.97
CA VAL A 65 -5.72 0.02 -14.06
C VAL A 65 -4.76 -1.08 -13.62
N VAL A 66 -5.11 -2.32 -13.95
CA VAL A 66 -4.20 -3.47 -13.88
C VAL A 66 -2.93 -3.11 -14.65
N LEU A 67 -1.76 -3.32 -14.05
CA LEU A 67 -0.48 -3.18 -14.73
C LEU A 67 -0.39 -4.26 -15.81
N LYS A 68 -0.77 -3.88 -17.03
CA LYS A 68 -0.50 -4.51 -18.32
C LYS A 68 -1.02 -5.97 -18.44
N PHE A 69 -2.12 -6.15 -19.16
CA PHE A 69 -2.51 -7.47 -19.65
C PHE A 69 -1.40 -8.04 -20.53
N GLN A 70 -0.80 -9.15 -20.11
CA GLN A 70 0.19 -9.87 -20.89
C GLN A 70 -0.51 -11.04 -21.59
N ILE A 71 -0.80 -10.86 -22.88
CA ILE A 71 -1.33 -11.94 -23.73
C ILE A 71 -0.14 -12.73 -24.27
N ARG A 72 -0.22 -14.06 -24.20
CA ARG A 72 0.73 -14.94 -24.89
C ARG A 72 0.29 -15.08 -26.35
N VAL A 73 1.19 -14.77 -27.27
CA VAL A 73 0.99 -14.86 -28.72
C VAL A 73 2.05 -15.77 -29.32
N SER A 74 1.74 -16.41 -30.44
CA SER A 74 2.71 -17.15 -31.26
C SER A 74 3.76 -16.21 -31.89
N GLU A 75 4.84 -16.77 -32.41
CA GLU A 75 5.91 -15.98 -33.06
C GLU A 75 5.38 -15.18 -34.25
N LYS A 76 4.54 -15.80 -35.09
CA LYS A 76 3.94 -15.15 -36.26
C LYS A 76 3.03 -13.98 -35.88
N GLU A 77 2.22 -14.13 -34.84
CA GLU A 77 1.36 -13.06 -34.34
C GLU A 77 2.19 -11.91 -33.74
N LYS A 78 3.30 -12.24 -33.07
CA LYS A 78 4.23 -11.25 -32.53
C LYS A 78 4.86 -10.41 -33.65
N GLU A 79 5.29 -11.06 -34.74
CA GLU A 79 5.81 -10.37 -35.92
C GLU A 79 4.76 -9.46 -36.57
N PHE A 80 3.53 -9.97 -36.71
CA PHE A 80 2.42 -9.17 -37.23
C PHE A 80 2.14 -7.94 -36.36
N LEU A 81 2.08 -8.08 -35.03
CA LEU A 81 1.88 -6.94 -34.12
C LEU A 81 3.01 -5.91 -34.23
N ASN A 82 4.25 -6.34 -34.45
CA ASN A 82 5.37 -5.42 -34.66
C ASN A 82 5.23 -4.66 -35.98
N TYR A 83 4.90 -5.37 -37.06
CA TYR A 83 4.63 -4.77 -38.36
C TYR A 83 3.47 -3.75 -38.27
N ALA A 84 2.36 -4.15 -37.68
CA ALA A 84 1.18 -3.30 -37.56
C ALA A 84 1.45 -2.01 -36.77
N ARG A 85 2.27 -2.07 -35.72
CA ARG A 85 2.74 -0.88 -34.98
C ARG A 85 3.66 0.02 -35.79
N ALA A 86 4.59 -0.56 -36.56
CA ALA A 86 5.52 0.19 -37.39
C ALA A 86 4.83 0.93 -38.55
N HIS A 87 3.69 0.40 -39.01
CA HIS A 87 2.89 0.97 -40.08
C HIS A 87 1.65 1.73 -39.59
N ASN A 88 1.54 1.99 -38.29
CA ASN A 88 0.43 2.74 -37.68
C ASN A 88 -0.95 2.23 -38.10
N LEU A 89 -1.11 0.90 -38.21
CA LEU A 89 -2.40 0.31 -38.55
C LEU A 89 -3.43 0.64 -37.46
N ASP A 90 -4.60 1.08 -37.90
CA ASP A 90 -5.73 1.35 -37.03
C ASP A 90 -6.49 0.05 -36.77
N TYR A 91 -6.30 -0.50 -35.58
CA TYR A 91 -6.95 -1.75 -35.18
C TYR A 91 -8.46 -1.60 -35.03
N ASP A 92 -8.94 -0.42 -34.65
CA ASP A 92 -10.36 -0.19 -34.39
C ASP A 92 -11.17 -0.17 -35.69
N SER A 93 -10.59 0.27 -36.80
CA SER A 93 -11.23 0.15 -38.12
C SER A 93 -11.11 -1.26 -38.71
N LEU A 94 -10.02 -1.98 -38.46
CA LEU A 94 -9.82 -3.34 -38.95
C LEU A 94 -10.67 -4.39 -38.22
N MET A 95 -11.02 -4.14 -36.96
CA MET A 95 -11.77 -5.07 -36.10
C MET A 95 -13.27 -4.77 -36.03
N GLN A 96 -13.82 -3.93 -36.93
CA GLN A 96 -15.26 -3.70 -37.07
C GLN A 96 -15.93 -4.91 -37.74
N GLY A 97 -16.09 -5.98 -36.97
CA GLY A 97 -16.96 -7.11 -37.30
C GLY A 97 -18.38 -6.90 -36.78
#